data_AF-A0A7X7FY30-F1
#
_entry.id   AF-A0A7X7FY30-F1
#
_cell.length_a   1.000
_cell.length_b   1.000
_cell.length_c   1.000
_cell.angle_alpha   90.00
_cell.angle_beta   90.00
_cell.angle_gamma   90.00
#
_symmetry.space_group_name_H-M   'P 1'
#
loop_
_entity.id
_entity.type
_entity.pdbx_description
1 polymer ?
#
loop_
_entity_poly.entity_id
_entity_poly.type
_entity_poly.pdbx_seq_one_letter_code
_entity_poly.pdbx_strand_id
1 'polypeptide(L)' 'MKKNVVKDKSFGFALKIIYLCKYLQADKKEFILSKPLLRSGTAIGALISELSSV' A
#
# COMPACT_ATOMS: atom_id res chain seq x y z
N MET A 1 1.97 24.20 -9.13
CA MET A 1 2.60 22.95 -8.64
C MET A 1 2.01 21.77 -9.40
N LYS A 2 2.84 20.97 -10.08
CA LYS A 2 2.39 19.85 -10.90
C LYS A 2 1.98 18.72 -9.94
N LYS A 3 0.68 18.38 -9.88
CA LYS A 3 0.20 17.25 -9.07
C LYS A 3 0.89 15.97 -9.54
N ASN A 4 1.57 15.28 -8.64
CA ASN A 4 2.14 13.98 -8.96
C ASN A 4 1.04 12.92 -8.85
N VAL A 5 0.35 12.66 -9.96
CA VAL A 5 -0.74 11.68 -10.07
C VAL A 5 -0.31 10.29 -9.57
N VAL A 6 0.98 9.94 -9.73
CA VAL A 6 1.53 8.67 -9.26
C VAL A 6 1.57 8.63 -7.72
N LYS A 7 1.97 9.72 -7.08
CA LYS A 7 2.00 9.84 -5.61
C LYS A 7 0.60 9.67 -5.00
N ASP A 8 -0.39 10.37 -5.55
CA ASP A 8 -1.78 10.31 -5.06
C ASP A 8 -2.39 8.91 -5.24
N LYS A 9 -2.17 8.28 -6.41
CA LYS A 9 -2.65 6.93 -6.70
C LYS A 9 -2.01 5.88 -5.80
N SER A 10 -0.71 5.98 -5.55
CA SER A 10 0.02 5.02 -4.73
C SER A 10 -0.35 5.12 -3.26
N PHE A 11 -0.63 6.32 -2.74
CA PHE A 11 -1.19 6.48 -1.40
C PHE A 11 -2.58 5.84 -1.29
N GLY A 12 -3.46 6.10 -2.26
CA GLY A 12 -4.78 5.47 -2.32
C GLY A 12 -4.71 3.94 -2.44
N PHE A 13 -3.73 3.42 -3.18
CA PHE A 13 -3.49 1.98 -3.28
C PHE A 13 -3.03 1.38 -1.94
N ALA A 14 -2.10 2.03 -1.24
CA ALA A 14 -1.64 1.59 0.08
C ALA A 14 -2.79 1.48 1.09
N LEU A 15 -3.71 2.46 1.09
CA LEU A 15 -4.92 2.40 1.92
C LEU A 15 -5.80 1.19 1.59
N LYS A 16 -6.04 0.93 0.30
CA LYS A 16 -6.83 -0.25 -0.14
C LYS A 16 -6.18 -1.55 0.31
N ILE A 17 -4.86 -1.67 0.21
CA ILE A 17 -4.12 -2.85 0.68
C ILE A 17 -4.29 -3.04 2.18
N ILE A 18 -4.20 -1.96 2.98
CA ILE A 18 -4.40 -2.03 4.43
C ILE A 18 -5.80 -2.56 4.76
N TYR A 19 -6.84 -2.04 4.11
CA TYR A 19 -8.22 -2.52 4.34
C TYR A 19 -8.42 -3.97 3.88
N LEU A 20 -7.85 -4.36 2.73
CA LEU A 20 -7.88 -5.73 2.25
C LEU A 20 -7.21 -6.69 3.25
N CYS A 21 -5.99 -6.35 3.71
CA CYS A 21 -5.28 -7.17 4.69
C CYS A 21 -6.02 -7.26 6.02
N LYS A 22 -6.71 -6.19 6.46
CA LYS A 22 -7.58 -6.24 7.63
C LYS A 22 -8.75 -7.20 7.42
N TYR A 23 -9.42 -7.14 6.27
CA TYR A 23 -10.51 -8.04 5.92
C TYR A 23 -10.06 -9.52 5.86
N LEU A 24 -8.94 -9.79 5.20
CA LEU A 24 -8.37 -11.14 5.09
C LEU A 24 -8.04 -11.74 6.47
N GLN A 25 -7.48 -10.93 7.38
CA GLN A 25 -7.11 -11.39 8.72
C GLN A 25 -8.32 -11.53 9.65
N ALA A 26 -9.25 -10.56 9.65
CA ALA A 26 -10.39 -10.55 10.56
C ALA A 26 -11.50 -11.52 10.14
N ASP A 27 -11.83 -11.54 8.85
CA ASP A 27 -13.01 -12.23 8.32
C ASP A 27 -12.65 -13.63 7.77
N LYS A 28 -11.53 -13.73 7.05
CA LYS A 28 -11.07 -14.98 6.42
C LYS A 28 -10.07 -15.76 7.26
N LYS A 29 -9.55 -15.20 8.35
CA LYS A 29 -8.47 -15.79 9.15
C LYS A 29 -7.25 -16.17 8.29
N GLU A 30 -6.96 -15.39 7.25
CA GLU A 30 -5.81 -15.57 6.37
C GLU A 30 -4.66 -14.66 6.83
N PHE A 31 -3.54 -15.26 7.23
CA PHE A 31 -2.40 -14.56 7.85
C PHE A 31 -1.05 -14.78 7.14
N ILE A 32 -0.96 -15.74 6.22
CA ILE A 32 0.29 -16.13 5.56
C ILE A 32 0.54 -15.22 4.37
N LEU A 33 -0.48 -14.99 3.53
CA LEU A 33 -0.37 -14.16 2.32
C LEU A 33 -0.65 -12.68 2.62
N SER A 34 -1.53 -12.38 3.57
CA SER A 34 -1.88 -11.01 3.96
C SER A 34 -0.69 -10.22 4.52
N LYS A 35 0.25 -10.87 5.20
CA LYS A 35 1.48 -10.25 5.74
C LYS A 35 2.46 -9.76 4.66
N PRO A 36 2.94 -10.61 3.73
CA PRO A 36 3.81 -10.15 2.64
C PRO A 36 3.09 -9.19 1.70
N LEU A 37 1.79 -9.39 1.46
CA LEU A 37 0.97 -8.49 0.64
C LEU A 37 0.86 -7.09 1.26
N LEU A 38 0.68 -6.97 2.58
CA LEU A 38 0.69 -5.69 3.27
C LEU A 38 2.02 -4.97 3.06
N ARG A 39 3.13 -5.69 3.20
CA ARG A 39 4.49 -5.13 3.12
C ARG A 39 4.83 -4.68 1.70
N SER A 40 4.55 -5.50 0.69
CA SER A 40 4.81 -5.15 -0.71
C SER A 40 3.87 -4.05 -1.20
N GLY A 41 2.60 -4.08 -0.79
CA GLY A 41 1.61 -3.10 -1.22
C GLY A 41 1.80 -1.70 -0.63
N THR A 42 2.35 -1.57 0.59
CA THR A 42 2.70 -0.26 1.18
C THR A 42 4.08 0.24 0.74
N ALA A 43 5.01 -0.64 0.38
CA ALA A 43 6.35 -0.27 -0.09
C ALA A 43 6.33 0.59 -1.36
N ILE A 44 5.32 0.45 -2.22
CA ILE A 44 5.16 1.26 -3.45
C ILE A 44 5.09 2.76 -3.11
N GLY A 45 4.33 3.14 -2.08
CA GLY A 45 4.23 4.53 -1.65
C GLY A 45 5.55 5.07 -1.10
N ALA A 46 6.27 4.24 -0.33
CA ALA A 46 7.60 4.59 0.20
C ALA A 46 8.61 4.82 -0.93
N LEU A 47 8.70 3.90 -1.91
CA LEU A 47 9.58 4.01 -3.07
C LEU A 47 9.34 5.29 -3.89
N ILE A 48 8.06 5.66 -4.10
CA ILE A 48 7.72 6.90 -4.80
C ILE A 48 8.09 8.14 -3.99
N SER A 49 7.99 8.06 -2.66
CA SER A 49 8.41 9.15 -1.78
C SER A 49 9.93 9.35 -1.82
N GLU A 50 10.70 8.26 -1.81
CA GLU A 50 12.16 8.30 -1.94
C GLU A 50 12.60 8.90 -3.28
N LEU A 51 12.01 8.42 -4.39
CA LEU A 51 12.27 8.95 -5.73
C LEU A 51 11.94 10.43 -5.90
N SER A 52 10.95 10.93 -5.16
CA SER A 52 10.53 12.34 -5.22
C SER A 52 11.36 13.25 -4.30
N SER A 53 12.19 12.68 -3.43
CA SER A 53 13.03 13.42 -2.47
C SER A 53 14.51 13.49 -2.92
N VAL A 54 14.84 12.86 -4.05
CA VAL A 54 16.10 13.00 -4.81
C VAL A 54 15.88 14.00 -5.94
#